data_AF-A0A355DX63-F1
#
_entry.id   AF-A0A355DX63-F1
#
_cell.length_a   1.000
_cell.length_b   1.000
_cell.length_c   1.000
_cell.angle_alpha   90.00
_cell.angle_beta   90.00
_cell.angle_gamma   90.00
#
_symmetry.space_group_name_H-M   'P 1'
#
loop_
_entity.id
_entity.type
_entity.pdbx_description
1 polymer ?
#
loop_
_entity_poly.entity_id
_entity_poly.type
_entity_poly.pdbx_seq_one_letter_code
_entity_poly.pdbx_strand_id
1 'polypeptide(L)'
;ERAFAQAPASLQSLKKHSLGNIYKYLTYKTIQGYPLRQSSLVAARYLWNAILNDLNLLQTRVIWKVLLKVIIVAILPEQFALKVLEKLPQISNISALLVHIKIDIPKNLA
;
A
#
# COMPACT_ATOMS: atom_id res chain seq x y z
N GLU A 1 -4.49 14.18 -7.05
CA GLU A 1 -4.26 15.26 -6.05
C GLU A 1 -4.74 16.63 -6.49
N ARG A 2 -4.32 17.15 -7.66
CA ARG A 2 -4.67 18.49 -8.14
C ARG A 2 -6.19 18.75 -8.25
N ALA A 3 -6.98 17.75 -8.63
CA ALA A 3 -8.44 17.86 -8.70
C ALA A 3 -9.10 18.20 -7.35
N PHE A 4 -8.52 17.75 -6.22
CA PHE A 4 -9.04 18.10 -4.88
C PHE A 4 -8.67 19.52 -4.44
N ALA A 5 -7.75 20.21 -5.13
CA ALA A 5 -7.45 21.62 -4.84
C ALA A 5 -8.60 22.55 -5.27
N GLN A 6 -9.42 22.10 -6.23
CA GLN A 6 -10.58 22.82 -6.74
C GLN A 6 -11.91 22.24 -6.20
N ALA A 7 -11.84 21.21 -5.35
CA ALA A 7 -13.02 20.56 -4.80
C ALA A 7 -13.62 21.38 -3.63
N PRO A 8 -14.95 21.40 -3.48
CA PRO A 8 -15.63 21.99 -2.33
C PRO A 8 -15.09 21.47 -0.99
N ALA A 9 -15.15 22.30 0.06
CA ALA A 9 -14.69 21.94 1.41
C ALA A 9 -15.34 20.66 1.96
N SER A 10 -16.59 20.40 1.59
CA SER A 10 -17.33 19.17 1.94
C SER A 10 -16.69 17.89 1.40
N LEU A 11 -15.97 17.96 0.27
CA LEU A 11 -15.26 16.83 -0.35
C LEU A 11 -13.79 16.75 0.06
N GLN A 12 -13.30 17.74 0.81
CA GLN A 12 -11.90 17.81 1.21
C GLN A 12 -11.54 16.72 2.23
N SER A 13 -12.50 16.29 3.05
CA SER A 13 -12.37 15.13 3.93
C SER A 13 -12.11 13.83 3.15
N LEU A 14 -12.80 13.66 2.00
CA LEU A 14 -12.68 12.48 1.15
C LEU A 14 -11.30 12.35 0.49
N LYS A 15 -10.60 13.48 0.27
CA LYS A 15 -9.25 13.51 -0.32
C LYS A 15 -8.30 12.53 0.37
N LYS A 16 -8.24 12.58 1.71
CA LYS A 16 -7.31 11.75 2.50
C LYS A 16 -7.64 10.26 2.36
N HIS A 17 -8.93 9.91 2.35
CA HIS A 17 -9.40 8.54 2.13
C HIS A 17 -9.07 8.04 0.72
N SER A 18 -9.39 8.83 -0.31
CA SER A 18 -9.13 8.46 -1.71
C SER A 18 -7.64 8.30 -1.98
N LEU A 19 -6.80 9.22 -1.50
CA LEU A 19 -5.35 9.11 -1.67
C LEU A 19 -4.79 7.91 -0.90
N GLY A 20 -5.22 7.69 0.34
CA GLY A 20 -4.84 6.50 1.11
C GLY A 20 -5.15 5.21 0.37
N ASN A 21 -6.33 5.10 -0.26
CA ASN A 21 -6.71 3.95 -1.06
C ASN A 21 -5.85 3.78 -2.32
N ILE A 22 -5.60 4.87 -3.06
CA ILE A 22 -4.72 4.87 -4.22
C ILE A 22 -3.33 4.37 -3.83
N TYR A 23 -2.76 4.87 -2.74
CA TYR A 23 -1.44 4.46 -2.29
C TYR A 23 -1.37 3.01 -1.79
N LYS A 24 -2.43 2.50 -1.13
CA LYS A 24 -2.55 1.06 -0.80
C LYS A 24 -2.54 0.21 -2.07
N TYR A 25 -3.33 0.58 -3.07
CA TYR A 25 -3.40 -0.13 -4.34
C TYR A 25 -2.07 -0.07 -5.11
N LEU A 26 -1.46 1.11 -5.22
CA LEU A 26 -0.17 1.28 -5.88
C LEU A 26 0.92 0.48 -5.18
N THR A 27 0.94 0.46 -3.84
CA THR A 27 1.84 -0.42 -3.09
C THR A 27 1.62 -1.87 -3.52
N TYR A 28 0.41 -2.38 -3.39
CA TYR A 28 0.07 -3.75 -3.79
C TYR A 28 0.55 -4.06 -5.22
N LYS A 29 0.19 -3.22 -6.19
CA LYS A 29 0.49 -3.44 -7.60
C LYS A 29 1.99 -3.42 -7.89
N THR A 30 2.75 -2.59 -7.19
CA THR A 30 4.20 -2.46 -7.42
C THR A 30 4.98 -3.67 -6.90
N ILE A 31 4.50 -4.32 -5.83
CA ILE A 31 5.13 -5.54 -5.27
C ILE A 31 4.35 -6.83 -5.63
N GLN A 32 3.39 -6.73 -6.55
CA GLN A 32 2.70 -7.86 -7.13
C GLN A 32 3.58 -8.44 -8.24
N GLY A 33 3.88 -9.74 -8.15
CA GLY A 33 4.75 -10.42 -9.12
C GLY A 33 6.21 -10.49 -8.67
N TYR A 34 7.13 -10.40 -9.63
CA TYR A 34 8.55 -10.68 -9.42
C TYR A 34 9.24 -9.63 -8.52
N PRO A 35 10.04 -10.05 -7.52
CA PRO A 35 10.66 -9.16 -6.55
C PRO A 35 11.86 -8.40 -7.16
N LEU A 36 11.57 -7.26 -7.79
CA LEU A 36 12.57 -6.32 -8.27
C LEU A 36 12.92 -5.27 -7.21
N ARG A 37 14.21 -4.94 -7.10
CA ARG A 37 14.70 -3.95 -6.14
C ARG A 37 14.15 -2.55 -6.41
N GLN A 38 14.13 -2.12 -7.66
CA GLN A 38 13.60 -0.81 -8.07
C GLN A 38 12.12 -0.68 -7.71
N SER A 39 11.31 -1.70 -8.03
CA SER A 39 9.89 -1.76 -7.67
C SER A 39 9.69 -1.70 -6.16
N SER A 40 10.57 -2.32 -5.37
CA SER A 40 10.46 -2.31 -3.91
C SER A 40 10.72 -0.94 -3.29
N LEU A 41 11.65 -0.16 -3.84
CA LEU A 41 11.87 1.23 -3.42
C LEU A 41 10.66 2.12 -3.76
N VAL A 42 10.07 1.93 -4.93
CA VAL A 42 8.84 2.63 -5.33
C VAL A 42 7.67 2.25 -4.42
N ALA A 43 7.53 0.96 -4.10
CA ALA A 43 6.52 0.48 -3.17
C ALA A 43 6.72 1.01 -1.75
N ALA A 44 7.96 1.12 -1.27
CA ALA A 44 8.27 1.75 0.02
C ALA A 44 7.74 3.20 0.07
N ARG A 45 7.96 3.96 -1.01
CA ARG A 45 7.45 5.33 -1.14
C ARG A 45 5.91 5.37 -1.13
N TYR A 46 5.24 4.49 -1.87
CA TYR A 46 3.77 4.43 -1.86
C TYR A 46 3.23 4.01 -0.49
N LEU A 47 3.89 3.07 0.18
CA LEU A 47 3.50 2.61 1.49
C LEU A 47 3.59 3.72 2.54
N TRP A 48 4.66 4.52 2.49
CA TRP A 48 4.81 5.69 3.35
C TRP A 48 3.66 6.68 3.16
N ASN A 49 3.30 6.97 1.90
CA ASN A 49 2.15 7.82 1.61
C ASN A 49 0.81 7.21 2.06
N ALA A 50 0.65 5.89 1.96
CA ALA A 50 -0.54 5.20 2.46
C ALA A 50 -0.69 5.35 3.98
N ILE A 51 0.40 5.23 4.74
CA ILE A 51 0.43 5.37 6.21
C ILE A 51 0.11 6.82 6.61
N LEU A 52 0.69 7.82 5.95
CA LEU A 52 0.38 9.23 6.23
C LEU A 52 -1.09 9.59 6.01
N ASN A 53 -1.72 8.96 5.01
CA ASN A 53 -3.14 9.15 4.71
C ASN A 53 -4.07 8.29 5.59
N ASP A 54 -3.61 7.16 6.15
CA ASP A 54 -4.41 6.29 7.00
C ASP A 54 -3.55 5.65 8.11
N LEU A 55 -3.36 6.35 9.23
CA LEU A 55 -2.53 5.88 10.35
C LEU A 55 -3.01 4.55 10.95
N ASN A 56 -4.31 4.25 10.87
CA ASN A 56 -4.88 2.99 11.33
C ASN A 56 -4.31 1.79 10.56
N LEU A 57 -3.73 2.01 9.37
CA LEU A 57 -3.08 0.97 8.60
C LEU A 57 -1.92 0.31 9.37
N LEU A 58 -1.21 1.04 10.23
CA LEU A 58 -0.12 0.52 11.06
C LEU A 58 -0.59 -0.54 12.08
N GLN A 59 -1.86 -0.52 12.46
CA GLN A 59 -2.44 -1.47 13.40
C GLN A 59 -2.81 -2.81 12.73
N THR A 60 -2.79 -2.86 11.40
CA THR A 60 -3.17 -4.06 10.64
C THR A 60 -1.99 -5.02 10.54
N ARG A 61 -2.20 -6.33 10.64
CA ARG A 61 -1.09 -7.30 10.48
C ARG A 61 -0.49 -7.30 9.07
N VAL A 62 -1.27 -6.92 8.06
CA VAL A 62 -0.81 -6.93 6.66
C VAL A 62 0.27 -5.88 6.40
N ILE A 63 0.24 -4.73 7.07
CA ILE A 63 1.24 -3.67 6.86
C ILE A 63 2.65 -4.17 7.18
N TRP A 64 2.78 -4.97 8.24
CA TRP A 64 4.04 -5.54 8.70
C TRP A 64 4.57 -6.59 7.73
N LYS A 65 3.68 -7.39 7.13
CA LYS A 65 4.04 -8.32 6.04
C LYS A 65 4.55 -7.58 4.82
N VAL A 66 3.88 -6.50 4.43
CA VAL A 66 4.28 -5.66 3.29
C VAL A 66 5.61 -4.97 3.55
N LEU A 67 5.81 -4.38 4.73
CA LEU A 67 7.08 -3.78 5.15
C LEU A 67 8.22 -4.79 5.10
N LEU A 68 8.01 -5.98 5.67
CA LEU A 68 9.02 -7.04 5.69
C LEU A 68 9.39 -7.47 4.26
N LYS A 69 8.40 -7.66 3.37
CA LYS A 69 8.64 -7.98 1.96
C LYS A 69 9.47 -6.88 1.27
N VAL A 70 9.10 -5.62 1.46
CA VAL A 70 9.82 -4.47 0.89
C VAL A 70 11.26 -4.42 1.38
N ILE A 71 11.49 -4.62 2.69
CA ILE A 71 12.83 -4.65 3.28
C ILE A 71 13.67 -5.80 2.72
N ILE A 72 13.11 -7.01 2.63
CA ILE A 72 13.80 -8.18 2.09
C ILE A 72 14.26 -7.90 0.65
N VAL A 73 13.37 -7.42 -0.22
CA VAL A 73 13.70 -7.20 -1.64
C VAL A 73 14.57 -5.96 -1.86
N ALA A 74 14.49 -4.95 -0.99
CA ALA A 74 15.33 -3.76 -1.09
C ALA A 74 16.80 -4.00 -0.68
N ILE A 75 17.02 -4.89 0.28
CA ILE A 75 18.33 -5.17 0.89
C ILE A 75 19.01 -6.39 0.26
N LEU A 76 18.28 -7.49 0.06
CA LEU A 76 18.88 -8.73 -0.45
C LEU A 76 19.05 -8.67 -1.97
N PRO A 77 20.08 -9.33 -2.52
CA PRO A 77 20.15 -9.59 -3.95
C PRO A 77 18.95 -10.44 -4.40
N GLU A 78 18.47 -10.23 -5.63
CA GLU A 78 17.21 -10.78 -6.14
C GLU A 78 17.10 -12.31 -5.97
N GLN A 79 18.20 -13.03 -6.20
CA GLN A 79 18.27 -14.49 -6.06
C GLN A 79 18.03 -14.96 -4.61
N PHE A 80 18.51 -14.21 -3.63
CA PHE A 80 18.28 -14.53 -2.21
C PHE A 80 16.89 -14.08 -1.77
N ALA A 81 16.44 -12.92 -2.23
CA ALA A 81 15.10 -12.42 -1.95
C ALA A 81 14.02 -13.42 -2.42
N LEU A 82 14.16 -13.97 -3.62
CA LEU A 82 13.30 -15.03 -4.14
C LEU A 82 13.27 -16.26 -3.23
N LYS A 83 14.44 -16.81 -2.90
CA LYS A 83 14.54 -18.01 -2.03
C LYS A 83 13.91 -17.78 -0.65
N VAL A 84 14.09 -16.59 -0.07
CA VAL A 84 13.48 -16.24 1.22
C VAL A 84 11.96 -16.13 1.10
N LEU A 85 11.44 -15.49 0.05
CA LEU A 85 10.01 -15.31 -0.17
C LEU A 85 9.30 -16.63 -0.49
N GLU A 86 9.95 -17.56 -1.19
CA GLU A 86 9.44 -18.91 -1.45
C GLU A 86 9.30 -19.74 -0.17
N LYS A 87 10.25 -19.59 0.78
CA LYS A 87 10.18 -20.26 2.09
C LYS A 87 9.13 -19.65 3.03
N LEU A 88 8.65 -18.45 2.74
CA LEU A 88 7.73 -17.69 3.59
C LEU A 88 6.46 -17.28 2.82
N PRO A 89 5.64 -18.23 2.35
CA PRO A 89 4.48 -17.96 1.49
C PRO A 89 3.43 -17.04 2.15
N GLN A 90 3.40 -17.00 3.49
CA GLN A 90 2.50 -16.13 4.26
C GLN A 90 2.80 -14.63 4.10
N ILE A 91 4.02 -14.27 3.69
CA ILE A 91 4.48 -12.89 3.44
C ILE A 91 4.17 -12.47 2.00
N SER A 92 4.11 -13.44 1.08
CA SER A 92 3.74 -13.21 -0.32
C SER A 92 2.26 -12.88 -0.49
N ASN A 93 1.40 -13.28 0.45
CA ASN A 93 -0.02 -12.97 0.42
C ASN A 93 -0.31 -11.53 0.90
N ILE A 94 -0.05 -10.58 0.01
CA ILE A 94 -0.24 -9.14 0.21
C ILE A 94 -1.63 -8.63 -0.22
N SER A 95 -2.50 -9.50 -0.74
CA SER A 95 -3.85 -9.13 -1.20
C SER A 95 -4.74 -8.61 -0.07
N ALA A 96 -4.46 -9.01 1.17
CA ALA A 96 -5.09 -8.46 2.37
C ALA A 96 -4.93 -6.92 2.49
N LEU A 97 -3.95 -6.32 1.81
CA LEU A 97 -3.82 -4.85 1.76
C LEU A 97 -5.01 -4.21 1.04
N LEU A 98 -5.59 -4.90 0.05
CA LEU A 98 -6.75 -4.43 -0.71
C LEU A 98 -8.03 -4.45 0.13
N VAL A 99 -8.14 -5.34 1.11
CA VAL A 99 -9.28 -5.39 2.04
C VAL A 99 -9.39 -4.10 2.86
N HIS A 100 -8.27 -3.40 3.07
CA HIS A 100 -8.25 -2.12 3.79
C HIS A 100 -8.50 -0.91 2.90
N ILE A 101 -8.90 -1.10 1.63
CA ILE A 101 -9.40 -0.01 0.79
C ILE A 101 -10.78 0.40 1.34
N LYS A 102 -10.86 1.63 1.85
CA LYS A 102 -12.09 2.17 2.45
C LYS A 102 -12.99 2.71 1.35
N ILE A 103 -14.06 2.01 1.01
CA ILE A 103 -15.09 2.53 0.12
C ILE A 103 -16.11 3.27 1.00
N ASP A 104 -15.74 4.46 1.49
CA ASP A 104 -16.71 5.34 2.13
C ASP A 104 -17.55 5.99 1.02
N ILE A 105 -18.69 5.39 0.70
CA ILE A 105 -19.74 6.09 -0.04
C ILE A 105 -20.38 7.02 0.98
N PRO A 106 -20.26 8.34 0.83
CA PRO A 106 -20.85 9.24 1.79
C PRO A 106 -22.37 9.01 1.80
N LYS A 107 -22.95 8.78 2.98
CA LYS A 107 -24.36 8.37 3.18
C LYS A 107 -25.39 9.33 2.60
N ASN A 108 -24.98 10.51 2.15
CA ASN A 108 -25.82 11.51 1.50
C ASN A 108 -25.90 11.33 -0.04
N LEU A 109 -25.27 10.28 -0.59
CA LEU A 109 -25.28 9.94 -2.02
C LEU A 109 -25.76 8.50 -2.30
N ALA A 110 -26.37 7.85 -1.31
CA ALA A 110 -27.06 6.56 -1.40
C ALA A 110 -28.54 6.73 -1.03
#